data_AF-A0A3C1XBX8-F1
#
_entry.id   AF-A0A3C1XBX8-F1
#
_cell.length_a   1.000
_cell.length_b   1.000
_cell.length_c   1.000
_cell.angle_alpha   90.00
_cell.angle_beta   90.00
_cell.angle_gamma   90.00
#
_symmetry.space_group_name_H-M   'P 1'
#
loop_
_entity.id
_entity.type
_entity.pdbx_description
1 polymer ?
#
loop_
_entity_poly.entity_id
_entity_poly.type
_entity_poly.pdbx_seq_one_letter_code
_entity_poly.pdbx_strand_id
1 'polypeptide(L)'
;MNKAAIYHRPESEFAYLYTEETIHVRLRVARDDVKSVVLIYGDPYMFSEREGQPEKSWDYQEAEMRYALSTEESDFYITEVGVPHKRMDYVFLITGHDGEKIVYTDSGILPYEDKLLTKKYAAFRMPFFHEVDRFKAPDWVKNTVWYQIFPERFANGNPAINPEGVKEWDPTES
;
A
#
# COMPACT_ATOMS: atom_id res chain seq x y z
N MET A 1 -1.49 20.37 -10.27
CA MET A 1 -1.00 19.06 -9.78
C MET A 1 0.52 18.96 -9.95
N ASN A 2 1.26 18.75 -8.88
CA ASN A 2 2.68 18.43 -8.86
C ASN A 2 2.93 16.96 -9.23
N LYS A 3 3.06 16.71 -10.53
CA LYS A 3 3.27 15.37 -11.11
C LYS A 3 4.50 14.65 -10.59
N ALA A 4 5.55 15.38 -10.20
CA ALA A 4 6.79 14.78 -9.70
C ALA A 4 6.65 14.18 -8.29
N ALA A 5 5.61 14.55 -7.54
CA ALA A 5 5.33 14.02 -6.20
C ALA A 5 4.47 12.74 -6.23
N ILE A 6 3.88 12.41 -7.39
CA ILE A 6 3.04 11.22 -7.56
C ILE A 6 3.93 9.99 -7.58
N TYR A 7 3.66 9.04 -6.70
CA TYR A 7 4.48 7.84 -6.57
C TYR A 7 3.67 6.61 -6.17
N HIS A 8 3.96 5.53 -6.87
CA HIS A 8 3.51 4.18 -6.57
C HIS A 8 4.56 3.18 -7.05
N ARG A 9 4.62 2.02 -6.38
CA ARG A 9 5.29 0.82 -6.88
C ARG A 9 4.42 -0.40 -6.55
N PRO A 10 4.34 -1.42 -7.42
CA PRO A 10 3.45 -2.56 -7.24
C PRO A 10 4.01 -3.59 -6.24
N GLU A 11 4.53 -3.12 -5.10
CA GLU A 11 5.16 -3.95 -4.08
C GLU A 11 5.21 -3.24 -2.72
N SER A 12 5.66 -3.98 -1.71
CA SER A 12 6.01 -3.47 -0.37
C SER A 12 4.86 -2.68 0.28
N GLU A 13 5.11 -1.48 0.79
CA GLU A 13 4.13 -0.64 1.48
C GLU A 13 3.05 -0.04 0.55
N PHE A 14 3.26 -0.09 -0.77
CA PHE A 14 2.38 0.51 -1.78
C PHE A 14 1.42 -0.48 -2.44
N ALA A 15 1.79 -1.75 -2.55
CA ALA A 15 0.87 -2.81 -2.95
C ALA A 15 1.20 -4.11 -2.23
N TYR A 16 0.27 -4.61 -1.41
CA TYR A 16 0.48 -5.83 -0.64
C TYR A 16 -0.82 -6.55 -0.34
N LEU A 17 -0.73 -7.88 -0.27
CA LEU A 17 -1.83 -8.75 0.09
C LEU A 17 -2.14 -8.60 1.60
N TYR A 18 -3.34 -8.16 1.95
CA TYR A 18 -3.76 -7.92 3.33
C TYR A 18 -4.48 -9.13 3.94
N THR A 19 -5.44 -9.68 3.19
CA THR A 19 -6.05 -10.99 3.44
C THR A 19 -5.75 -11.91 2.26
N GLU A 20 -6.16 -13.18 2.29
CA GLU A 20 -5.95 -14.09 1.16
C GLU A 20 -6.55 -13.57 -0.18
N GLU A 21 -7.59 -12.73 -0.10
CA GLU A 21 -8.36 -12.27 -1.26
C GLU A 21 -8.31 -10.75 -1.47
N THR A 22 -7.85 -10.00 -0.46
CA THR A 22 -7.87 -8.54 -0.46
C THR A 22 -6.46 -7.98 -0.55
N ILE A 23 -6.20 -7.16 -1.56
CA ILE A 23 -4.98 -6.38 -1.69
C ILE A 23 -5.23 -4.94 -1.26
N HIS A 24 -4.25 -4.35 -0.58
CA HIS A 24 -4.19 -2.91 -0.35
C HIS A 24 -3.34 -2.28 -1.44
N VAL A 25 -3.86 -1.24 -2.07
CA VAL A 25 -3.13 -0.41 -3.05
C VAL A 25 -3.08 1.02 -2.53
N ARG A 26 -1.88 1.61 -2.47
CA ARG A 26 -1.65 2.99 -2.02
C ARG A 26 -1.06 3.84 -3.11
N LEU A 27 -1.37 5.13 -3.09
CA LEU A 27 -0.76 6.16 -3.93
C LEU A 27 -0.28 7.29 -3.02
N ARG A 28 0.95 7.76 -3.24
CA ARG A 28 1.46 8.99 -2.63
C ARG A 28 1.36 10.13 -3.64
N VAL A 29 0.94 11.31 -3.18
CA VAL A 29 0.92 12.56 -3.96
C VAL A 29 1.45 13.72 -3.10
N ALA A 30 1.69 14.88 -3.70
CA ALA A 30 1.97 16.10 -2.92
C ALA A 30 0.77 16.43 -2.03
N ARG A 31 1.05 16.96 -0.84
CA ARG A 31 0.01 17.37 0.11
C ARG A 31 -0.93 18.42 -0.50
N ASP A 32 -2.24 18.23 -0.27
CA ASP A 32 -3.33 19.11 -0.69
C ASP A 32 -3.33 19.43 -2.21
N ASP A 33 -2.83 18.52 -3.05
CA ASP A 33 -2.59 18.77 -4.47
C ASP A 33 -3.59 18.07 -5.42
N VAL A 34 -4.28 17.02 -4.96
CA VAL A 34 -5.23 16.24 -5.77
C VAL A 34 -6.63 16.25 -5.17
N LYS A 35 -7.63 16.31 -6.03
CA LYS A 35 -9.04 16.31 -5.64
C LYS A 35 -9.58 14.90 -5.40
N SER A 36 -9.23 13.96 -6.29
CA SER A 36 -9.67 12.57 -6.17
C SER A 36 -8.74 11.62 -6.91
N VAL A 37 -8.74 10.37 -6.44
CA VAL A 37 -7.99 9.27 -7.03
C VAL A 37 -8.92 8.08 -7.19
N VAL A 38 -8.96 7.50 -8.38
CA VAL A 38 -9.70 6.28 -8.68
C VAL A 38 -8.73 5.22 -9.17
N LEU A 39 -8.79 4.04 -8.56
CA LEU A 39 -8.10 2.86 -9.04
C LEU A 39 -8.95 2.19 -10.11
N ILE A 40 -8.39 2.05 -11.30
CA ILE A 40 -9.00 1.28 -12.40
C ILE A 40 -8.29 -0.06 -12.41
N TYR A 41 -8.99 -1.15 -12.10
CA TYR A 41 -8.37 -2.47 -11.86
C TYR A 41 -9.18 -3.61 -12.44
N GLY A 42 -8.54 -4.74 -12.71
CA GLY A 42 -9.21 -5.92 -13.26
C GLY A 42 -8.27 -7.08 -13.52
N ASP A 43 -8.82 -8.20 -13.98
CA ASP A 43 -8.00 -9.35 -14.39
C ASP A 43 -7.23 -8.99 -15.68
N PRO A 44 -5.91 -9.26 -15.77
CA PRO A 44 -5.10 -8.91 -16.94
C PRO A 44 -5.59 -9.49 -18.27
N TYR A 45 -6.40 -10.55 -18.27
CA TYR A 45 -6.77 -11.31 -19.48
C TYR A 45 -8.25 -11.22 -19.82
N MET A 46 -9.06 -10.52 -19.01
CA MET A 46 -10.50 -10.41 -19.23
C MET A 46 -10.82 -9.22 -20.12
N PHE A 47 -11.41 -9.50 -21.28
CA PHE A 47 -11.82 -8.48 -22.24
C PHE A 47 -13.25 -8.77 -22.72
N SER A 48 -14.11 -7.75 -22.66
CA SER A 48 -15.53 -7.82 -23.01
C SER A 48 -15.86 -6.81 -24.12
N GLU A 49 -16.93 -7.08 -24.86
CA GLU A 49 -17.48 -6.10 -25.80
C GLU A 49 -18.15 -4.98 -24.99
N ARG A 50 -17.80 -3.73 -25.30
CA ARG A 50 -18.46 -2.54 -24.72
C ARG A 50 -19.16 -1.77 -25.82
N GLU A 51 -20.37 -1.33 -25.53
CA GLU A 51 -21.17 -0.53 -26.46
C GLU A 51 -20.41 0.74 -26.86
N GLY A 52 -20.35 1.01 -28.17
CA GLY A 52 -19.61 2.15 -28.72
C GLY A 52 -18.11 1.94 -28.92
N GLN A 53 -17.54 0.75 -28.63
CA GLN A 53 -16.15 0.43 -28.97
C GLN A 53 -16.06 -0.61 -30.10
N PRO A 54 -15.20 -0.37 -31.11
CA PRO A 54 -15.04 -1.30 -32.23
C PRO A 54 -14.23 -2.56 -31.87
N GLU A 55 -13.47 -2.51 -30.77
CA GLU A 55 -12.63 -3.60 -30.25
C GLU A 55 -13.07 -3.97 -28.82
N LYS A 56 -12.76 -5.19 -28.39
CA LYS A 56 -12.98 -5.60 -27.00
C LYS A 56 -12.19 -4.70 -26.05
N SER A 57 -12.86 -4.26 -24.99
CA SER A 57 -12.28 -3.46 -23.92
C SER A 57 -11.88 -4.35 -22.76
N TRP A 58 -10.86 -3.93 -22.02
CA TRP A 58 -10.50 -4.54 -20.75
C TRP A 58 -11.70 -4.46 -19.79
N ASP A 59 -12.04 -5.60 -19.18
CA ASP A 59 -13.15 -5.72 -18.25
C ASP A 59 -12.74 -5.26 -16.85
N TYR A 60 -12.57 -3.94 -16.72
CA TYR A 60 -12.12 -3.30 -15.48
C TYR A 60 -13.28 -2.86 -14.59
N GLN A 61 -12.96 -2.73 -13.31
CA GLN A 61 -13.75 -2.10 -12.26
C GLN A 61 -13.08 -0.80 -11.83
N GLU A 62 -13.86 0.06 -11.16
CA GLU A 62 -13.38 1.32 -10.60
C GLU A 62 -13.56 1.29 -9.08
N ALA A 63 -12.52 1.68 -8.35
CA ALA A 63 -12.59 1.87 -6.91
C ALA A 63 -12.06 3.26 -6.56
N GLU A 64 -12.92 4.10 -5.97
CA GLU A 64 -12.48 5.34 -5.38
C GLU A 64 -11.49 5.05 -4.25
N MET A 65 -10.35 5.76 -4.24
CA MET A 65 -9.37 5.61 -3.19
C MET A 65 -9.67 6.60 -2.07
N ARG A 66 -9.75 6.12 -0.84
CA ARG A 66 -9.94 6.98 0.32
C ARG A 66 -8.64 7.69 0.66
N TYR A 67 -8.75 8.95 1.07
CA TYR A 67 -7.66 9.62 1.77
C TYR A 67 -7.35 8.86 3.07
N ALA A 68 -6.07 8.56 3.31
CA ALA A 68 -5.64 7.71 4.41
C ALA A 68 -4.95 8.49 5.52
N LEU A 69 -3.92 9.26 5.16
CA LEU A 69 -3.11 10.05 6.07
C LEU A 69 -2.33 11.11 5.28
N SER A 70 -1.77 12.08 6.01
CA SER A 70 -0.76 13.00 5.49
C SER A 70 0.51 12.96 6.32
N THR A 71 1.61 13.27 5.66
CA THR A 71 2.85 13.73 6.28
C THR A 71 2.95 15.25 6.13
N GLU A 72 4.11 15.82 6.45
CA GLU A 72 4.37 17.24 6.21
C GLU A 72 4.23 17.61 4.72
N GLU A 73 4.67 16.74 3.82
CA GLU A 73 4.81 17.05 2.38
C GLU A 73 3.91 16.20 1.46
N SER A 74 3.28 15.14 1.97
CA SER A 74 2.56 14.18 1.13
C SER A 74 1.23 13.74 1.68
N ASP A 75 0.29 13.50 0.78
CA ASP A 75 -0.96 12.80 1.06
C ASP A 75 -0.89 11.37 0.53
N PHE A 76 -1.53 10.47 1.26
CA PHE A 76 -1.61 9.07 0.90
C PHE A 76 -3.07 8.67 0.70
N TYR A 77 -3.35 8.09 -0.46
CA TYR A 77 -4.62 7.49 -0.80
C TYR A 77 -4.48 5.97 -0.74
N ILE A 78 -5.51 5.28 -0.28
CA ILE A 78 -5.56 3.82 -0.21
C ILE A 78 -6.90 3.29 -0.68
N THR A 79 -6.90 2.11 -1.30
CA THR A 79 -8.11 1.32 -1.49
C THR A 79 -7.81 -0.16 -1.25
N GLU A 80 -8.88 -0.90 -1.01
CA GLU A 80 -8.84 -2.34 -0.73
C GLU A 80 -9.70 -3.02 -1.80
N VAL A 81 -9.10 -3.91 -2.58
CA VAL A 81 -9.78 -4.56 -3.70
C VAL A 81 -9.48 -6.05 -3.74
N GLY A 82 -10.32 -6.81 -4.42
CA GLY A 82 -10.12 -8.23 -4.71
C GLY A 82 -10.45 -8.54 -6.16
N VAL A 83 -9.86 -9.61 -6.70
CA VAL A 83 -10.09 -10.07 -8.07
C VAL A 83 -10.32 -11.60 -8.07
N PRO A 84 -11.34 -12.11 -8.78
CA PRO A 84 -11.72 -13.52 -8.68
C PRO A 84 -10.60 -14.52 -8.99
N HIS A 85 -9.74 -14.20 -9.97
CA HIS A 85 -8.65 -15.08 -10.39
C HIS A 85 -7.32 -14.80 -9.68
N LYS A 86 -7.32 -13.95 -8.63
CA LYS A 86 -6.12 -13.60 -7.86
C LYS A 86 -4.99 -12.95 -8.68
N ARG A 87 -5.29 -12.37 -9.85
CA ARG A 87 -4.34 -11.66 -10.73
C ARG A 87 -4.90 -10.29 -11.07
N MET A 88 -4.10 -9.24 -10.97
CA MET A 88 -4.61 -7.88 -11.11
C MET A 88 -3.67 -7.00 -11.94
N ASP A 89 -4.20 -6.37 -12.98
CA ASP A 89 -3.63 -5.17 -13.58
C ASP A 89 -4.39 -3.96 -13.05
N TYR A 90 -3.72 -2.80 -12.95
CA TYR A 90 -4.36 -1.56 -12.54
C TYR A 90 -3.61 -0.30 -13.00
N VAL A 91 -4.36 0.81 -13.09
CA VAL A 91 -3.86 2.16 -13.34
C VAL A 91 -4.57 3.14 -12.41
N PHE A 92 -3.96 4.30 -12.15
CA PHE A 92 -4.58 5.35 -11.35
C PHE A 92 -5.14 6.43 -12.26
N LEU A 93 -6.42 6.74 -12.11
CA LEU A 93 -7.04 7.95 -12.64
C LEU A 93 -7.01 9.02 -11.55
N ILE A 94 -6.25 10.10 -11.76
CA ILE A 94 -6.04 11.16 -10.78
C ILE A 94 -6.62 12.46 -11.31
N THR A 95 -7.44 13.13 -10.50
CA THR A 95 -8.05 14.42 -10.83
C THR A 95 -7.50 15.51 -9.91
N GLY A 96 -6.95 16.57 -10.48
CA GLY A 96 -6.46 17.76 -9.75
C GLY A 96 -7.60 18.67 -9.30
N HIS A 97 -7.31 19.60 -8.40
CA HIS A 97 -8.28 20.62 -7.96
C HIS A 97 -8.71 21.57 -9.08
N ASP A 98 -7.85 21.77 -10.08
CA ASP A 98 -8.11 22.53 -11.32
C ASP A 98 -8.94 21.75 -12.36
N GLY A 99 -9.23 20.47 -12.09
CA GLY A 99 -9.95 19.58 -13.00
C GLY A 99 -9.06 18.85 -14.01
N GLU A 100 -7.73 19.04 -13.99
CA GLU A 100 -6.80 18.25 -14.80
C GLU A 100 -6.97 16.76 -14.47
N LYS A 101 -7.12 15.92 -15.49
CA LYS A 101 -7.14 14.46 -15.35
C LYS A 101 -5.90 13.85 -15.97
N ILE A 102 -5.26 12.96 -15.23
CA ILE A 102 -4.13 12.15 -15.70
C ILE A 102 -4.38 10.67 -15.42
N VAL A 103 -3.72 9.83 -16.20
CA VAL A 103 -3.59 8.39 -15.92
C VAL A 103 -2.15 8.11 -15.55
N TYR A 104 -1.94 7.50 -14.38
CA TYR A 104 -0.62 7.06 -13.93
C TYR A 104 -0.51 5.54 -14.03
N THR A 105 0.52 5.10 -14.76
CA THR A 105 0.79 3.71 -15.11
C THR A 105 2.24 3.36 -14.81
N ASP A 106 2.64 2.11 -15.01
CA ASP A 106 4.02 1.65 -14.78
C ASP A 106 5.03 2.31 -15.74
N SER A 107 4.56 2.84 -16.87
CA SER A 107 5.36 3.65 -17.79
C SER A 107 5.35 5.15 -17.49
N GLY A 108 4.64 5.60 -16.46
CA GLY A 108 4.61 7.00 -16.02
C GLY A 108 3.25 7.66 -16.19
N ILE A 109 3.27 9.00 -16.23
CA ILE A 109 2.08 9.85 -16.20
C ILE A 109 1.71 10.27 -17.62
N LEU A 110 0.46 10.05 -18.00
CA LEU A 110 -0.10 10.44 -19.29
C LEU A 110 -1.34 11.31 -19.10
N PRO A 111 -1.63 12.26 -20.01
CA PRO A 111 -2.93 12.93 -20.06
C PRO A 111 -4.05 11.90 -20.18
N TYR A 112 -5.19 12.17 -19.54
CA TYR A 112 -6.33 11.26 -19.61
C TYR A 112 -6.84 11.05 -21.03
N GLU A 113 -6.94 9.78 -21.43
CA GLU A 113 -7.66 9.33 -22.62
C GLU A 113 -8.35 8.00 -22.31
N ASP A 114 -9.60 7.82 -22.76
CA ASP A 114 -10.39 6.60 -22.49
C ASP A 114 -9.66 5.31 -22.87
N LYS A 115 -8.88 5.35 -23.96
CA LYS A 115 -8.11 4.21 -24.47
C LYS A 115 -7.04 3.72 -23.50
N LEU A 116 -6.51 4.58 -22.64
CA LEU A 116 -5.50 4.20 -21.65
C LEU A 116 -6.10 3.25 -20.61
N LEU A 117 -7.37 3.48 -20.26
CA LEU A 117 -8.14 2.61 -19.38
C LEU A 117 -8.58 1.35 -20.13
N THR A 118 -9.24 1.51 -21.28
CA THR A 118 -9.87 0.37 -21.98
C THR A 118 -8.87 -0.61 -22.59
N LYS A 119 -7.63 -0.16 -22.86
CA LYS A 119 -6.53 -1.03 -23.31
C LYS A 119 -5.50 -1.31 -22.22
N LYS A 120 -5.73 -0.90 -20.97
CA LYS A 120 -4.82 -1.06 -19.81
C LYS A 120 -3.35 -0.71 -20.13
N TYR A 121 -3.14 0.42 -20.79
CA TYR A 121 -1.84 0.79 -21.34
C TYR A 121 -0.76 0.83 -20.25
N ALA A 122 0.24 -0.04 -20.35
CA ALA A 122 1.34 -0.16 -19.39
C ALA A 122 0.89 -0.20 -17.91
N ALA A 123 -0.21 -0.91 -17.64
CA ALA A 123 -0.74 -1.04 -16.29
C ALA A 123 0.29 -1.63 -15.31
N PHE A 124 0.23 -1.17 -14.06
CA PHE A 124 0.90 -1.86 -12.95
C PHE A 124 0.30 -3.26 -12.81
N ARG A 125 1.09 -4.21 -12.33
CA ARG A 125 0.70 -5.62 -12.23
C ARG A 125 1.01 -6.21 -10.87
N MET A 126 0.01 -6.88 -10.30
CA MET A 126 0.16 -7.87 -9.24
C MET A 126 -0.01 -9.26 -9.87
N PRO A 127 1.09 -10.00 -10.09
CA PRO A 127 1.06 -11.22 -10.89
C PRO A 127 0.11 -12.29 -10.35
N PHE A 128 0.16 -12.54 -9.04
CA PHE A 128 -0.74 -13.46 -8.36
C PHE A 128 -0.82 -13.18 -6.85
N PHE A 129 -1.97 -13.42 -6.22
CA PHE A 129 -2.15 -13.30 -4.77
C PHE A 129 -1.78 -14.63 -4.08
N HIS A 130 -0.49 -14.80 -3.80
CA HIS A 130 0.03 -15.97 -3.09
C HIS A 130 -0.10 -15.80 -1.56
N GLU A 131 -0.95 -16.62 -0.93
CA GLU A 131 -1.12 -16.61 0.54
C GLU A 131 0.17 -16.97 1.30
N VAL A 132 1.09 -17.71 0.67
CA VAL A 132 2.40 -18.04 1.27
C VAL A 132 3.29 -16.80 1.38
N ASP A 133 3.14 -15.83 0.49
CA ASP A 133 3.93 -14.58 0.48
C ASP A 133 3.28 -13.48 1.34
N ARG A 134 2.05 -13.71 1.83
CA ARG A 134 1.35 -12.74 2.67
C ARG A 134 2.03 -12.57 4.03
N PHE A 135 2.29 -11.33 4.41
CA PHE A 135 2.76 -11.02 5.76
C PHE A 135 1.71 -11.36 6.82
N LYS A 136 2.12 -12.16 7.81
CA LYS A 136 1.29 -12.59 8.94
C LYS A 136 2.08 -12.46 10.22
N ALA A 137 1.75 -11.46 11.04
CA ALA A 137 2.23 -11.39 12.41
C ALA A 137 1.36 -12.28 13.32
N PRO A 138 1.91 -12.89 14.38
CA PRO A 138 1.09 -13.63 15.34
C PRO A 138 0.04 -12.74 16.00
N ASP A 139 -1.23 -13.15 16.02
CA ASP A 139 -2.32 -12.25 16.42
C ASP A 139 -2.22 -11.72 17.86
N TRP A 140 -1.65 -12.50 18.77
CA TRP A 140 -1.49 -12.12 20.17
C TRP A 140 -0.63 -10.86 20.34
N VAL A 141 0.33 -10.59 19.44
CA VAL A 141 1.21 -9.42 19.57
C VAL A 141 0.48 -8.08 19.48
N LYS A 142 -0.70 -8.05 18.82
CA LYS A 142 -1.53 -6.85 18.68
C LYS A 142 -2.14 -6.39 20.01
N ASN A 143 -2.26 -7.32 20.97
CA ASN A 143 -2.85 -7.08 22.28
C ASN A 143 -1.83 -7.19 23.42
N THR A 144 -0.54 -7.29 23.09
CA THR A 144 0.55 -7.41 24.07
C THR A 144 1.07 -6.04 24.48
N VAL A 145 1.14 -5.79 25.79
CA VAL A 145 1.95 -4.71 26.36
C VAL A 145 3.32 -5.26 26.69
N TRP A 146 4.35 -4.74 26.03
CA TRP A 146 5.72 -5.20 26.20
C TRP A 146 6.42 -4.47 27.34
N TYR A 147 7.24 -5.20 28.10
CA TYR A 147 8.14 -4.64 29.10
C TYR A 147 9.56 -5.09 28.79
N GLN A 148 10.41 -4.14 28.40
CA GLN A 148 11.79 -4.43 28.04
C GLN A 148 12.66 -4.50 29.30
N ILE A 149 13.31 -5.64 29.50
CA ILE A 149 14.24 -5.87 30.60
C ILE A 149 15.66 -5.79 30.06
N PHE A 150 16.48 -4.94 30.68
CA PHE A 150 17.93 -5.07 30.59
C PHE A 150 18.39 -5.97 31.75
N PRO A 151 18.71 -7.26 31.52
CA PRO A 151 18.80 -8.25 32.61
C PRO A 151 19.76 -7.85 33.73
N GLU A 152 20.90 -7.28 33.36
CA GLU A 152 21.94 -6.90 34.32
C GLU A 152 21.57 -5.70 35.20
N ARG A 153 20.51 -4.96 34.85
CA ARG A 153 20.03 -3.80 35.61
C ARG A 153 18.54 -3.90 35.93
N PHE A 154 18.01 -5.10 36.00
CA PHE A 154 16.59 -5.31 36.35
C PHE A 154 16.40 -5.82 37.77
N ALA A 155 16.99 -6.96 38.10
CA ALA A 155 16.96 -7.51 39.45
C ALA A 155 18.06 -8.56 39.63
N ASN A 156 18.79 -8.47 40.73
CA ASN A 156 19.69 -9.54 41.14
C ASN A 156 18.94 -10.58 42.01
N GLY A 157 18.40 -11.61 41.37
CA GLY A 157 17.68 -12.69 42.05
C GLY A 157 18.57 -13.82 42.59
N ASN A 158 19.87 -13.85 42.23
CA ASN A 158 20.79 -14.90 42.66
C ASN A 158 22.24 -14.36 42.80
N PRO A 159 22.63 -13.87 43.99
CA PRO A 159 23.95 -13.31 44.19
C PRO A 159 25.12 -14.30 44.00
N ALA A 160 24.87 -15.61 44.06
CA ALA A 160 25.92 -16.63 43.93
C ALA A 160 26.51 -16.72 42.51
N ILE A 161 25.83 -16.15 41.51
CA ILE A 161 26.28 -16.10 40.11
C ILE A 161 26.75 -14.71 39.69
N ASN A 162 26.93 -13.79 40.64
CA ASN A 162 27.42 -12.45 40.34
C ASN A 162 28.80 -12.53 39.67
N PRO A 163 29.04 -11.76 38.60
CA PRO A 163 30.38 -11.55 38.08
C PRO A 163 31.30 -10.93 39.14
N GLU A 164 32.60 -11.19 39.01
CA GLU A 164 33.60 -10.57 39.87
C GLU A 164 33.56 -9.03 39.70
N GLY A 165 33.61 -8.30 40.82
CA GLY A 165 33.59 -6.84 40.82
C GLY A 165 32.21 -6.20 40.62
N VAL A 166 31.10 -6.94 40.81
CA VAL A 166 29.76 -6.36 40.82
C VAL A 166 29.66 -5.23 41.85
N LYS A 167 29.07 -4.10 41.46
CA LYS A 167 28.78 -2.98 42.37
C LYS A 167 27.51 -3.25 43.16
N GLU A 168 27.38 -2.62 44.33
CA GLU A 168 26.13 -2.63 45.07
C GLU A 168 25.02 -1.98 44.25
N TRP A 169 23.79 -2.50 44.41
CA TRP A 169 22.62 -1.96 43.73
C TRP A 169 22.24 -0.61 44.35
N ASP A 170 22.35 0.47 43.58
CA ASP A 170 21.93 1.80 44.01
C ASP A 170 20.48 2.07 43.55
N PRO A 171 19.50 2.12 44.47
CA PRO A 171 18.11 2.41 44.12
C PRO A 171 17.87 3.89 43.76
N THR A 172 18.88 4.76 43.89
CA THR A 172 18.81 6.21 43.62
C THR A 172 19.47 6.63 42.31
N GLU A 173 20.25 5.75 41.69
CA GLU A 173 20.90 5.98 40.40
C GLU A 173 19.90 5.62 39.28
N SER A 174 19.45 6.63 38.52
CA SER A 174 18.54 6.48 37.36
C SER A 174 19.27 6.50 36.03
#